data_AF-A0AAV9FKA3-F1
#
_entry.id   AF-A0AAV9FKA3-F1
#
_cell.length_a   1.000
_cell.length_b   1.000
_cell.length_c   1.000
_cell.angle_alpha   90.00
_cell.angle_beta   90.00
_cell.angle_gamma   90.00
#
_symmetry.space_group_name_H-M   'P 1'
#
loop_
_entity.id
_entity.type
_entity.pdbx_description
1 polymer ?
#
loop_
_entity_poly.entity_id
_entity_poly.type
_entity_poly.pdbx_seq_one_letter_code
_entity_poly.pdbx_strand_id
1 'polypeptide(L)'
;MKVDADDFFFSGLNKPGNTNNKVGSNVTTVNVNQIGGLNTLGISLVRIDYAPYGQNPPHTHPRATEILTVIEGTLHVGFVTSNPENRLIFKVLNAGDVFVFPVGLIHFQFNPGHENAVAIAALSSQNPGVITIANAVFGSNPKIDGGILAKAFQVDKKVIDDLQSQFWMDNNN
;
A
#
# COMPACT_ATOMS: atom_id res chain seq x y z
N MET A 1 18.13 -26.71 15.60
CA MET A 1 16.83 -26.34 16.17
C MET A 1 15.77 -27.13 15.40
N LYS A 2 14.74 -27.65 16.06
CA LYS A 2 13.66 -28.42 15.40
C LYS A 2 12.57 -27.42 14.97
N VAL A 3 12.11 -27.54 13.74
CA VAL A 3 10.98 -26.74 13.22
C VAL A 3 9.67 -27.17 13.90
N ASP A 4 8.82 -26.22 14.26
CA ASP A 4 7.50 -26.47 14.87
C ASP A 4 6.39 -25.52 14.35
N ALA A 5 5.22 -25.53 15.01
CA ALA A 5 4.06 -24.77 14.56
C ALA A 5 4.25 -23.25 14.66
N ASP A 6 5.07 -22.78 15.61
CA ASP A 6 5.28 -21.35 15.83
C ASP A 6 6.09 -20.72 14.68
N ASP A 7 6.88 -21.51 13.95
CA ASP A 7 7.58 -21.07 12.74
C ASP A 7 6.63 -20.71 11.58
N PHE A 8 5.37 -21.17 11.62
CA PHE A 8 4.37 -21.01 10.55
C PHE A 8 3.14 -20.21 10.98
N PHE A 9 3.17 -19.57 12.15
CA PHE A 9 2.00 -18.97 12.77
C PHE A 9 2.16 -17.46 13.00
N PHE A 10 1.06 -16.72 12.84
CA PHE A 10 0.95 -15.33 13.27
C PHE A 10 -0.43 -15.07 13.87
N SER A 11 -0.47 -14.36 14.99
CA SER A 11 -1.71 -13.90 15.63
C SER A 11 -1.78 -12.37 15.63
N GLY A 12 -3.00 -11.81 15.63
CA GLY A 12 -3.21 -10.37 15.78
C GLY A 12 -4.00 -9.70 14.65
N LEU A 13 -4.22 -10.36 13.51
CA LEU A 13 -5.04 -9.80 12.41
C LEU A 13 -6.52 -9.60 12.77
N ASN A 14 -6.97 -10.09 13.91
CA ASN A 14 -8.30 -9.80 14.45
C ASN A 14 -8.41 -8.40 15.10
N LYS A 15 -7.29 -7.72 15.34
CA LYS A 15 -7.26 -6.37 15.92
C LYS A 15 -7.05 -5.34 14.79
N PRO A 16 -7.86 -4.27 14.75
CA PRO A 16 -7.66 -3.20 13.76
C PRO A 16 -6.34 -2.47 14.02
N GLY A 17 -5.66 -2.09 12.95
CA GLY A 17 -4.51 -1.19 13.01
C GLY A 17 -4.88 0.25 13.38
N ASN A 18 -3.89 1.05 13.78
CA ASN A 18 -4.11 2.45 14.14
C ASN A 18 -4.20 3.35 12.89
N THR A 19 -5.41 3.82 12.59
CA THR A 19 -5.68 4.70 11.44
C THR A 19 -5.58 6.19 11.78
N ASN A 20 -5.19 6.57 13.00
CA ASN A 20 -5.00 7.97 13.39
C ASN A 20 -3.69 8.54 12.83
N ASN A 21 -3.66 8.75 11.52
CA ASN A 21 -2.54 9.29 10.76
C ASN A 21 -3.05 10.09 9.54
N LYS A 22 -2.14 10.76 8.83
CA LYS A 22 -2.50 11.68 7.72
C LYS A 22 -3.26 11.03 6.57
N VAL A 23 -3.08 9.72 6.34
CA VAL A 23 -3.75 9.00 5.25
C VAL A 23 -4.98 8.24 5.70
N GLY A 24 -5.22 8.12 7.01
CA GLY A 24 -6.42 7.47 7.55
C GLY A 24 -6.47 5.96 7.34
N SER A 25 -5.32 5.30 7.17
CA SER A 25 -5.26 3.84 6.98
C SER A 25 -4.05 3.22 7.66
N ASN A 26 -4.08 1.91 7.89
CA ASN A 26 -2.95 1.14 8.41
C ASN A 26 -2.85 -0.22 7.71
N VAL A 27 -1.64 -0.62 7.32
CA VAL A 27 -1.34 -1.94 6.73
C VAL A 27 -0.63 -2.80 7.77
N THR A 28 -1.31 -3.82 8.29
CA THR A 28 -0.71 -4.83 9.17
C THR A 28 -0.16 -5.96 8.33
N THR A 29 1.17 -6.04 8.22
CA THR A 29 1.85 -6.98 7.33
C THR A 29 2.12 -8.34 7.98
N VAL A 30 1.91 -9.42 7.23
CA VAL A 30 2.29 -10.79 7.59
C VAL A 30 3.10 -11.38 6.45
N ASN A 31 4.39 -11.05 6.43
CA ASN A 31 5.34 -11.53 5.43
C ASN A 31 6.42 -12.42 6.08
N VAL A 32 7.46 -12.79 5.34
CA VAL A 32 8.53 -13.66 5.85
C VAL A 32 9.22 -13.17 7.14
N ASN A 33 9.16 -11.86 7.43
CA ASN A 33 9.70 -11.29 8.67
C ASN A 33 8.79 -11.54 9.89
N GLN A 34 7.50 -11.79 9.68
CA GLN A 34 6.54 -12.17 10.73
C GLN A 34 6.37 -13.68 10.85
N ILE A 35 6.43 -14.41 9.72
CA ILE A 35 6.32 -15.87 9.67
C ILE A 35 7.52 -16.42 8.93
N GLY A 36 8.52 -16.94 9.65
CA GLY A 36 9.75 -17.47 9.06
C GLY A 36 9.51 -18.62 8.07
N GLY A 37 8.50 -19.44 8.33
CA GLY A 37 8.05 -20.53 7.47
C GLY A 37 7.53 -20.12 6.10
N LEU A 38 7.27 -18.82 5.85
CA LEU A 38 6.95 -18.31 4.50
C LEU A 38 8.17 -18.30 3.57
N ASN A 39 9.38 -18.46 4.10
CA ASN A 39 10.58 -18.50 3.29
C ASN A 39 10.48 -19.61 2.23
N THR A 40 10.79 -19.28 0.99
CA THR A 40 10.67 -20.10 -0.23
C THR A 40 9.24 -20.39 -0.74
N LEU A 41 8.18 -20.02 -0.01
CA LEU A 41 6.79 -20.34 -0.40
C LEU A 41 6.16 -19.34 -1.36
N GLY A 42 6.79 -18.17 -1.56
CA GLY A 42 6.38 -17.21 -2.59
C GLY A 42 5.04 -16.52 -2.32
N ILE A 43 4.58 -16.46 -1.06
CA ILE A 43 3.33 -15.80 -0.68
C ILE A 43 3.45 -15.01 0.63
N SER A 44 2.60 -14.00 0.79
CA SER A 44 2.40 -13.27 2.05
C SER A 44 0.97 -12.73 2.14
N LEU A 45 0.61 -12.18 3.30
CA LEU A 45 -0.72 -11.64 3.60
C LEU A 45 -0.61 -10.26 4.25
N VAL A 46 -1.61 -9.43 4.06
CA VAL A 46 -1.79 -8.17 4.79
C VAL A 46 -3.25 -8.00 5.21
N ARG A 47 -3.45 -7.34 6.35
CA ARG A 47 -4.73 -6.70 6.70
C ARG A 47 -4.60 -5.20 6.49
N ILE A 48 -5.62 -4.57 5.96
CA ILE A 48 -5.67 -3.12 5.80
C ILE A 48 -6.95 -2.61 6.46
N ASP A 49 -6.77 -1.65 7.37
CA ASP A 49 -7.84 -0.94 8.05
C ASP A 49 -7.91 0.50 7.53
N TYR A 50 -9.11 0.98 7.24
CA TYR A 50 -9.37 2.33 6.72
C TYR A 50 -10.36 3.05 7.63
N ALA A 51 -10.00 4.23 8.11
CA ALA A 51 -10.93 5.18 8.72
C ALA A 51 -11.91 5.73 7.65
N PRO A 52 -13.00 6.43 8.04
CA PRO A 52 -13.81 7.17 7.09
C PRO A 52 -12.94 8.13 6.28
N TYR A 53 -13.08 8.12 4.95
CA TYR A 53 -12.25 8.90 4.03
C TYR A 53 -10.75 8.59 4.06
N GLY A 54 -10.35 7.47 4.66
CA GLY A 54 -8.99 6.97 4.64
C GLY A 54 -8.60 6.43 3.27
N GLN A 55 -7.32 6.53 2.92
CA GLN A 55 -6.74 5.93 1.73
C GLN A 55 -5.50 5.12 2.06
N ASN A 56 -5.30 4.05 1.30
CA ASN A 56 -3.97 3.53 1.05
C ASN A 56 -3.48 4.21 -0.24
N PRO A 57 -2.55 5.18 -0.13
CA PRO A 57 -2.21 6.10 -1.21
C PRO A 57 -1.62 5.37 -2.42
N PRO A 58 -1.50 6.03 -3.60
CA PRO A 58 -0.87 5.43 -4.76
C PRO A 58 0.49 4.79 -4.43
N HIS A 59 0.58 3.49 -4.68
CA HIS A 59 1.76 2.68 -4.39
C HIS A 59 1.91 1.53 -5.41
N THR A 60 3.04 0.85 -5.36
CA THR A 60 3.27 -0.36 -6.15
C THR A 60 4.08 -1.40 -5.39
N HIS A 61 3.89 -2.67 -5.77
CA HIS A 61 4.67 -3.81 -5.29
C HIS A 61 5.65 -4.25 -6.39
N PRO A 62 6.97 -4.02 -6.22
CA PRO A 62 7.94 -4.33 -7.26
C PRO A 62 8.14 -5.84 -7.49
N ARG A 63 7.66 -6.69 -6.57
CA ARG A 63 7.93 -8.14 -6.59
C ARG A 63 6.69 -9.02 -6.44
N ALA A 64 5.48 -8.46 -6.45
CA ALA A 64 4.26 -9.24 -6.28
C ALA A 64 3.05 -8.66 -6.98
N THR A 65 2.18 -9.54 -7.47
CA THR A 65 0.77 -9.25 -7.72
C THR A 65 0.03 -9.31 -6.37
N GLU A 66 -0.97 -8.45 -6.21
CA GLU A 66 -1.86 -8.45 -5.05
C GLU A 66 -3.27 -8.88 -5.46
N ILE A 67 -3.91 -9.69 -4.62
CA ILE A 67 -5.35 -9.94 -4.68
C ILE A 67 -5.98 -9.51 -3.35
N LEU A 68 -6.96 -8.62 -3.42
CA LEU A 68 -7.60 -7.98 -2.27
C LEU A 68 -9.07 -8.38 -2.18
N THR A 69 -9.52 -8.75 -0.99
CA THR A 69 -10.92 -9.01 -0.65
C THR A 69 -11.37 -8.01 0.40
N VAL A 70 -12.51 -7.35 0.17
CA VAL A 70 -13.12 -6.49 1.18
C VAL A 70 -13.85 -7.36 2.20
N ILE A 71 -13.57 -7.16 3.48
CA ILE A 71 -14.23 -7.87 4.59
C ILE A 71 -15.37 -7.03 5.15
N GLU A 72 -15.16 -5.72 5.30
CA GLU A 72 -16.12 -4.78 5.86
C GLU A 72 -16.11 -3.46 5.08
N GLY A 73 -17.28 -2.83 4.97
CA GLY A 73 -17.44 -1.52 4.34
C GLY A 73 -17.39 -1.55 2.81
N THR A 74 -17.02 -0.40 2.25
CA THR A 74 -16.93 -0.16 0.80
C THR A 74 -15.57 0.45 0.49
N LEU A 75 -14.94 0.02 -0.61
CA LEU A 75 -13.68 0.59 -1.09
C LEU A 75 -13.79 0.99 -2.56
N HIS A 76 -13.35 2.20 -2.87
CA HIS A 76 -12.97 2.62 -4.20
C HIS A 76 -11.55 2.13 -4.47
N VAL A 77 -11.36 1.28 -5.48
CA VAL A 77 -10.05 0.74 -5.83
C VAL A 77 -9.72 1.02 -7.28
N GLY A 78 -8.42 1.11 -7.59
CA GLY A 78 -7.99 1.13 -8.97
C GLY A 78 -6.49 1.00 -9.17
N PHE A 79 -6.10 0.64 -10.39
CA PHE A 79 -4.72 0.68 -10.86
C PHE A 79 -4.62 1.39 -12.20
N VAL A 80 -3.42 1.88 -12.52
CA VAL A 80 -3.12 2.56 -13.78
C VAL A 80 -2.29 1.64 -14.66
N THR A 81 -2.71 1.44 -15.91
CA THR A 81 -1.93 0.68 -16.91
C THR A 81 -0.64 1.40 -17.27
N SER A 82 0.34 0.68 -17.83
CA SER A 82 1.59 1.30 -18.28
C SER A 82 1.38 2.22 -19.51
N ASN A 83 2.45 2.93 -19.88
CA ASN A 83 2.52 3.67 -21.14
C ASN A 83 2.17 2.77 -22.35
N PRO A 84 1.61 3.34 -23.42
CA PRO A 84 1.31 4.78 -23.60
C PRO A 84 -0.02 5.24 -22.99
N GLU A 85 -0.88 4.33 -22.56
CA GLU A 85 -2.28 4.65 -22.23
C GLU A 85 -2.44 5.34 -20.88
N ASN A 86 -1.67 4.92 -19.87
CA ASN A 86 -1.83 5.37 -18.49
C ASN A 86 -3.32 5.34 -18.05
N ARG A 87 -4.04 4.28 -18.45
CA ARG A 87 -5.49 4.17 -18.28
C ARG A 87 -5.81 3.69 -16.88
N LEU A 88 -6.71 4.40 -16.21
CA LEU A 88 -7.26 3.97 -14.93
C LEU A 88 -8.24 2.81 -15.13
N ILE A 89 -7.99 1.69 -14.44
CA ILE A 89 -8.94 0.61 -14.22
C ILE A 89 -9.49 0.77 -12.81
N PHE A 90 -10.80 0.96 -12.67
CA PHE A 90 -11.44 1.36 -11.42
C PHE A 90 -12.67 0.51 -11.09
N LYS A 91 -12.90 0.27 -9.81
CA LYS A 91 -14.10 -0.40 -9.31
C LYS A 91 -14.46 0.08 -7.90
N VAL A 92 -15.77 0.10 -7.61
CA VAL A 92 -16.30 0.16 -6.24
C VAL A 92 -16.54 -1.27 -5.77
N LEU A 93 -15.90 -1.64 -4.67
CA LEU A 93 -16.01 -2.95 -4.01
C LEU A 93 -16.81 -2.81 -2.71
N ASN A 94 -17.65 -3.79 -2.43
CA ASN A 94 -18.33 -3.96 -1.15
C ASN A 94 -17.81 -5.22 -0.45
N ALA A 95 -18.18 -5.42 0.81
CA ALA A 95 -17.86 -6.64 1.55
C ALA A 95 -18.14 -7.92 0.74
N GLY A 96 -17.13 -8.78 0.62
CA GLY A 96 -17.14 -10.01 -0.18
C GLY A 96 -16.58 -9.86 -1.60
N ASP A 97 -16.49 -8.64 -2.14
CA ASP A 97 -15.93 -8.40 -3.47
C ASP A 97 -14.40 -8.54 -3.47
N VAL A 98 -13.86 -8.95 -4.62
CA VAL A 98 -12.43 -9.22 -4.84
C VAL A 98 -11.91 -8.39 -6.02
N PHE A 99 -10.67 -7.92 -5.92
CA PHE A 99 -9.99 -7.20 -7.01
C PHE A 99 -8.50 -7.54 -7.04
N VAL A 100 -7.91 -7.54 -8.25
CA VAL A 100 -6.51 -7.93 -8.49
C VAL A 100 -5.72 -6.73 -8.99
N PHE A 101 -4.55 -6.51 -8.40
CA PHE A 101 -3.58 -5.49 -8.82
C PHE A 101 -2.34 -6.18 -9.41
N PRO A 102 -2.10 -6.06 -10.73
CA PRO A 102 -0.94 -6.67 -11.37
C PRO A 102 0.40 -6.14 -10.83
N VAL A 103 1.39 -7.03 -10.75
CA VAL A 103 2.75 -6.70 -10.28
C VAL A 103 3.31 -5.44 -10.95
N GLY A 104 3.91 -4.56 -10.14
CA GLY A 104 4.59 -3.36 -10.62
C GLY A 104 3.68 -2.22 -11.10
N LEU A 105 2.35 -2.40 -11.15
CA LEU A 105 1.45 -1.30 -11.49
C LEU A 105 1.15 -0.42 -10.27
N ILE A 106 0.99 0.87 -10.52
CA ILE A 106 0.57 1.85 -9.51
C ILE A 106 -0.92 1.63 -9.24
N HIS A 107 -1.28 1.46 -7.98
CA HIS A 107 -2.65 1.26 -7.55
C HIS A 107 -2.92 1.91 -6.19
N PHE A 108 -4.20 2.00 -5.82
CA PHE A 108 -4.67 2.65 -4.61
C PHE A 108 -6.00 2.06 -4.13
N GLN A 109 -6.32 2.33 -2.87
CA GLN A 109 -7.63 2.07 -2.28
C GLN A 109 -8.07 3.29 -1.46
N PHE A 110 -9.36 3.60 -1.50
CA PHE A 110 -9.96 4.71 -0.78
C PHE A 110 -11.29 4.27 -0.17
N ASN A 111 -11.52 4.60 1.09
CA ASN A 111 -12.81 4.40 1.75
C ASN A 111 -13.68 5.65 1.55
N PRO A 112 -14.71 5.62 0.67
CA PRO A 112 -15.61 6.76 0.48
C PRO A 112 -16.67 6.89 1.59
N GLY A 113 -16.76 5.90 2.49
CA GLY A 113 -17.81 5.78 3.48
C GLY A 113 -17.60 6.65 4.71
N HIS A 114 -18.68 6.78 5.48
CA HIS A 114 -18.68 7.44 6.79
C HIS A 114 -18.29 6.50 7.95
N GLU A 115 -18.15 5.20 7.65
CA GLU A 115 -17.77 4.14 8.58
C GLU A 115 -16.40 3.58 8.21
N ASN A 116 -15.79 2.81 9.12
CA ASN A 116 -14.54 2.10 8.82
C ASN A 116 -14.73 1.04 7.73
N ALA A 117 -13.66 0.75 6.99
CA ALA A 117 -13.59 -0.36 6.05
C ALA A 117 -12.38 -1.26 6.36
N VAL A 118 -12.50 -2.55 6.03
CA VAL A 118 -11.44 -3.54 6.27
C VAL A 118 -11.26 -4.39 5.02
N ALA A 119 -10.01 -4.62 4.64
CA ALA A 119 -9.66 -5.56 3.57
C ALA A 119 -8.54 -6.51 4.01
N ILE A 120 -8.54 -7.70 3.42
CA ILE A 120 -7.42 -8.64 3.49
C ILE A 120 -6.88 -8.80 2.08
N ALA A 121 -5.57 -8.76 1.92
CA ALA A 121 -4.94 -9.03 0.63
C ALA A 121 -3.83 -10.07 0.75
N ALA A 122 -3.72 -10.93 -0.27
CA ALA A 122 -2.63 -11.88 -0.44
C ALA A 122 -1.71 -11.41 -1.56
N LEU A 123 -0.41 -11.64 -1.41
CA LEU A 123 0.60 -11.21 -2.37
C LEU A 123 1.41 -12.40 -2.86
N SER A 124 1.72 -12.42 -4.15
CA SER A 124 2.48 -13.49 -4.82
C SER A 124 3.99 -13.42 -4.55
N SER A 125 4.39 -13.04 -3.34
CA SER A 125 5.78 -13.07 -2.87
C SER A 125 5.83 -13.12 -1.35
N GLN A 126 6.82 -13.83 -0.80
CA GLN A 126 7.12 -13.83 0.63
C GLN A 126 7.58 -12.46 1.15
N ASN A 127 8.06 -11.60 0.23
CA ASN A 127 8.45 -10.22 0.51
C ASN A 127 8.14 -9.35 -0.73
N PRO A 128 6.92 -8.82 -0.85
CA PRO A 128 6.47 -8.07 -2.02
C PRO A 128 7.22 -6.74 -2.19
N GLY A 129 7.62 -6.12 -1.08
CA GLY A 129 8.09 -4.74 -1.04
C GLY A 129 6.97 -3.75 -1.34
N VAL A 130 7.13 -2.49 -0.95
CA VAL A 130 6.16 -1.43 -1.25
C VAL A 130 6.90 -0.16 -1.63
N ILE A 131 6.42 0.52 -2.66
CA ILE A 131 6.89 1.84 -3.07
C ILE A 131 5.68 2.75 -3.05
N THR A 132 5.50 3.52 -1.97
CA THR A 132 4.52 4.60 -1.92
C THR A 132 5.01 5.74 -2.79
N ILE A 133 4.26 6.08 -3.85
CA ILE A 133 4.75 6.96 -4.92
C ILE A 133 5.12 8.34 -4.40
N ALA A 134 4.25 8.96 -3.59
CA ALA A 134 4.53 10.29 -3.04
C ALA A 134 5.78 10.31 -2.14
N ASN A 135 5.95 9.28 -1.28
CA ASN A 135 7.13 9.16 -0.42
C ASN A 135 8.41 8.94 -1.24
N ALA A 136 8.37 8.08 -2.26
CA ALA A 136 9.55 7.80 -3.08
C ALA A 136 9.98 9.01 -3.91
N VAL A 137 9.02 9.76 -4.45
CA VAL A 137 9.30 10.92 -5.31
C VAL A 137 9.66 12.15 -4.48
N PHE A 138 8.90 12.49 -3.45
CA PHE A 138 9.04 13.75 -2.70
C PHE A 138 9.67 13.60 -1.31
N GLY A 139 9.74 12.39 -0.76
CA GLY A 139 10.28 12.10 0.58
C GLY A 139 11.51 11.21 0.59
N SER A 140 12.18 11.03 -0.56
CA SER A 140 13.41 10.23 -0.66
C SER A 140 14.54 10.80 0.20
N ASN A 141 15.44 9.92 0.66
CA ASN A 141 16.63 10.29 1.41
C ASN A 141 17.89 9.64 0.80
N PRO A 142 18.82 10.41 0.22
CA PRO A 142 18.75 11.87 0.01
C PRO A 142 17.62 12.25 -0.95
N LYS A 143 17.15 13.52 -0.86
CA LYS A 143 16.07 14.03 -1.72
C LYS A 143 16.50 14.03 -3.19
N ILE A 144 15.57 13.68 -4.07
CA ILE A 144 15.73 13.96 -5.51
C ILE A 144 15.85 15.48 -5.69
N ASP A 145 16.78 15.91 -6.55
CA ASP A 145 16.97 17.32 -6.85
C ASP A 145 15.66 18.00 -7.29
N GLY A 146 15.36 19.14 -6.70
CA GLY A 146 14.12 19.86 -6.95
C GLY A 146 13.99 20.35 -8.40
N GLY A 147 15.11 20.63 -9.08
CA GLY A 147 15.12 20.99 -10.50
C GLY A 147 14.77 19.82 -11.41
N ILE A 148 15.26 18.61 -11.09
CA ILE A 148 14.87 17.37 -11.80
C ILE A 148 13.36 17.15 -11.70
N LEU A 149 12.80 17.21 -10.50
CA LEU A 149 11.36 17.03 -10.31
C LEU A 149 10.54 18.17 -10.93
N ALA A 150 10.99 19.42 -10.84
CA ALA A 150 10.32 20.55 -11.47
C ALA A 150 10.18 20.34 -12.98
N LYS A 151 11.25 19.86 -13.63
CA LYS A 151 11.22 19.52 -15.04
C LYS A 151 10.31 18.33 -15.34
N ALA A 152 10.34 17.29 -14.52
CA ALA A 152 9.52 16.08 -14.70
C ALA A 152 8.02 16.35 -14.53
N PHE A 153 7.64 17.15 -13.53
CA PHE A 153 6.26 17.49 -13.21
C PHE A 153 5.77 18.75 -13.96
N GLN A 154 6.65 19.44 -14.69
CA GLN A 154 6.33 20.64 -15.47
C GLN A 154 5.74 21.78 -14.63
N VAL A 155 6.32 21.97 -13.44
CA VAL A 155 5.92 23.00 -12.47
C VAL A 155 7.12 23.80 -12.00
N ASP A 156 6.87 24.93 -11.35
CA ASP A 156 7.92 25.70 -10.71
C ASP A 156 8.58 24.91 -9.57
N LYS A 157 9.88 25.12 -9.38
CA LYS A 157 10.64 24.50 -8.29
C LYS A 157 10.01 24.77 -6.92
N LYS A 158 9.37 25.92 -6.73
CA LYS A 158 8.67 26.24 -5.47
C LYS A 158 7.59 25.22 -5.12
N VAL A 159 6.82 24.77 -6.12
CA VAL A 159 5.78 23.73 -5.91
C VAL A 159 6.43 22.42 -5.45
N ILE A 160 7.57 22.06 -6.04
CA ILE A 160 8.33 20.88 -5.64
C ILE A 160 8.87 21.03 -4.22
N ASP A 161 9.43 22.18 -3.88
CA ASP A 161 9.96 22.46 -2.54
C ASP A 161 8.83 22.34 -1.49
N ASP A 162 7.63 22.85 -1.80
CA ASP A 162 6.43 22.75 -0.96
C ASP A 162 5.97 21.29 -0.80
N LEU A 163 6.03 20.47 -1.87
CA LEU A 163 5.72 19.04 -1.79
C LEU A 163 6.76 18.29 -0.97
N GLN A 164 8.05 18.53 -1.21
CA GLN A 164 9.16 17.91 -0.47
C GLN A 164 9.23 18.36 1.00
N SER A 165 8.59 19.46 1.39
CA SER A 165 8.46 19.87 2.79
C SER A 165 7.34 19.14 3.53
N GLN A 166 6.38 18.53 2.82
CA GLN A 166 5.32 17.73 3.47
C GLN A 166 5.87 16.42 4.04
N PHE A 167 6.93 15.89 3.42
CA PHE A 167 7.58 14.62 3.73
C PHE A 167 8.92 14.88 4.42
N TRP A 168 8.86 15.30 5.67
CA TRP A 168 10.00 15.32 6.57
C TRP A 168 9.84 14.17 7.57
N MET A 169 10.91 13.41 7.78
CA MET A 169 10.91 12.16 8.52
C MET A 169 10.28 12.30 9.90
N ASP A 170 9.15 11.62 10.11
CA ASP A 170 8.62 11.16 11.41
C ASP A 170 7.49 10.11 11.20
N ASN A 171 7.67 9.16 10.27
CA ASN A 171 6.73 8.04 10.08
C ASN A 171 7.38 6.66 10.30
N ASN A 172 8.53 6.61 10.97
CA ASN A 172 9.07 5.35 11.49
C ASN A 172 8.57 5.16 12.93
N ASN A 173 7.37 4.61 13.06
CA ASN A 173 6.96 3.83 14.24
C ASN A 173 6.45 2.48 13.75
#